data_AF-I1MVJ3-F1
#
_entry.id   AF-I1MVJ3-F1
#
_cell.length_a   1.000
_cell.length_b   1.000
_cell.length_c   1.000
_cell.angle_alpha   90.00
_cell.angle_beta   90.00
_cell.angle_gamma   90.00
#
_symmetry.space_group_name_H-M   'P 1'
#
loop_
_entity.id
_entity.type
_entity.pdbx_description
1 polymer ?
#
loop_
_entity_poly.entity_id
_entity_poly.type
_entity_poly.pdbx_seq_one_letter_code
_entity_poly.pdbx_strand_id
1 'polypeptide(L)'
;MAAVRRRVWQLSSIPGFGASKLEVSSSFQRAILDPFPVSGTRHFSQVVKSNGKHSFQRAILDSFPVSGTRHFSQVVKSNGKHLFLVDTLALVRRLEGEGVPSKQAEAITAAITEVLNDSLENVSQSLVSNGEMQKIEMMQESNLSKFKAEVQSSQGHHFSLLQHETEKLRNDIEKMRSELRHEIDKVTAGQRLDLNLERGRIREELSNQNAETNNLTNKLDREIHSLRAQLEAAKYDVIKYCIGTLVSISAVGLAVLRILM
;
A
#
# COMPACT_ATOMS: atom_id res chain seq x y z
N MET A 1 -12.33 -12.61 -10.93
CA MET A 1 -12.26 -11.13 -11.05
C MET A 1 -13.57 -10.44 -11.45
N ALA A 2 -14.53 -11.11 -12.10
CA ALA A 2 -15.82 -10.51 -12.48
C ALA A 2 -16.73 -10.07 -11.31
N ALA A 3 -16.53 -10.63 -10.11
CA ALA A 3 -17.30 -10.29 -8.91
C ALA A 3 -16.87 -8.97 -8.22
N VAL A 4 -15.66 -8.48 -8.49
CA VAL A 4 -15.16 -7.21 -7.92
C VAL A 4 -15.62 -6.02 -8.76
N ARG A 5 -15.65 -6.18 -10.11
CA ARG A 5 -16.16 -5.15 -11.02
C ARG A 5 -17.63 -4.78 -10.79
N ARG A 6 -18.47 -5.75 -10.40
CA ARG A 6 -19.90 -5.48 -10.12
C ARG A 6 -20.15 -4.68 -8.84
N ARG A 7 -19.26 -4.78 -7.84
CA ARG A 7 -19.42 -4.04 -6.57
C ARG A 7 -19.01 -2.57 -6.68
N VAL A 8 -18.04 -2.26 -7.53
CA VAL A 8 -17.58 -0.87 -7.73
C VAL A 8 -18.61 -0.04 -8.49
N TRP A 9 -19.37 -0.65 -9.41
CA TRP A 9 -20.42 0.04 -10.18
C TRP A 9 -21.71 0.28 -9.39
N GLN A 10 -21.97 -0.46 -8.30
CA GLN A 10 -23.15 -0.23 -7.45
C GLN A 10 -22.98 0.93 -6.44
N LEU A 11 -21.75 1.32 -6.13
CA LEU A 11 -21.48 2.41 -5.18
C LEU A 11 -21.61 3.81 -5.81
N SER A 12 -21.65 3.92 -7.14
CA SER A 12 -21.80 5.18 -7.86
C SER A 12 -23.26 5.59 -8.13
N SER A 13 -24.25 4.79 -7.73
CA SER A 13 -25.67 5.04 -8.03
C SER A 13 -26.53 5.41 -6.81
N ILE A 14 -25.92 5.84 -5.69
CA ILE A 14 -26.66 6.37 -4.54
C ILE A 14 -26.93 7.87 -4.77
N PRO A 15 -28.20 8.31 -4.91
CA PRO A 15 -28.51 9.71 -5.14
C PRO A 15 -28.49 10.45 -3.81
N GLY A 16 -27.44 11.24 -3.57
CA GLY A 16 -27.35 12.01 -2.34
C GLY A 16 -25.97 12.53 -1.99
N PHE A 17 -25.13 12.91 -2.95
CA PHE A 17 -23.96 13.75 -2.66
C PHE A 17 -23.73 14.70 -3.83
N GLY A 18 -23.77 15.99 -3.51
CA GLY A 18 -23.78 17.11 -4.45
C GLY A 18 -22.60 17.09 -5.44
N ALA A 19 -22.92 17.54 -6.64
CA ALA A 19 -21.99 17.76 -7.73
C ALA A 19 -20.84 18.70 -7.29
N SER A 20 -19.64 18.16 -7.16
CA SER A 20 -18.41 18.92 -7.34
C SER A 20 -17.57 18.19 -8.37
N LYS A 21 -17.52 18.80 -9.55
CA LYS A 21 -16.88 18.33 -10.77
C LYS A 21 -15.37 18.43 -10.60
N LEU A 22 -14.73 17.36 -10.10
CA LEU A 22 -13.27 17.21 -10.14
C LEU A 22 -12.89 16.73 -11.54
N GLU A 23 -12.45 17.67 -12.38
CA GLU A 23 -11.85 17.38 -13.69
C GLU A 23 -10.53 16.63 -13.48
N VAL A 24 -10.56 15.32 -13.72
CA VAL A 24 -9.36 14.49 -13.81
C VAL A 24 -8.84 14.60 -15.25
N SER A 25 -7.56 14.97 -15.39
CA SER A 25 -6.88 15.19 -16.67
C SER A 25 -6.96 13.96 -17.59
N SER A 26 -7.26 14.20 -18.87
CA SER A 26 -7.59 13.23 -19.93
C SER A 26 -6.52 12.16 -20.18
N SER A 27 -5.29 12.37 -19.72
CA SER A 27 -4.20 11.38 -19.78
C SER A 27 -4.45 10.17 -18.86
N PHE A 28 -5.11 10.36 -17.71
CA PHE A 28 -5.41 9.29 -16.77
C PHE A 28 -6.57 8.41 -17.24
N GLN A 29 -7.49 8.97 -18.03
CA GLN A 29 -8.64 8.25 -18.56
C GLN A 29 -8.27 7.32 -19.72
N ARG A 30 -7.26 7.68 -20.53
CA ARG A 30 -6.74 6.82 -21.60
C ARG A 30 -5.96 5.60 -21.07
N ALA A 31 -5.29 5.73 -19.94
CA ALA A 31 -4.54 4.62 -19.34
C ALA A 31 -5.43 3.46 -18.84
N ILE A 32 -6.73 3.71 -18.63
CA ILE A 32 -7.69 2.71 -18.14
C ILE A 32 -8.43 2.02 -19.30
N LEU A 33 -8.49 2.64 -20.49
CA LEU A 33 -9.36 2.19 -21.58
C LEU A 33 -8.66 1.46 -22.73
N ASP A 34 -7.34 1.64 -22.94
CA ASP A 34 -6.65 0.99 -24.06
C ASP A 34 -5.73 -0.15 -23.59
N PRO A 35 -5.98 -1.42 -23.99
CA PRO A 35 -5.06 -2.51 -23.74
C PRO A 35 -3.89 -2.41 -24.74
N PHE A 36 -2.71 -2.03 -24.24
CA PHE A 36 -1.46 -2.17 -24.99
C PHE A 36 -1.24 -3.63 -25.42
N PRO A 37 -0.85 -3.91 -26.67
CA PRO A 37 -0.62 -5.27 -27.13
C PRO A 37 0.74 -5.76 -26.62
N VAL A 38 0.77 -6.41 -25.46
CA VAL A 38 1.95 -7.15 -25.01
C VAL A 38 1.93 -8.52 -25.65
N SER A 39 2.53 -8.60 -26.83
CA SER A 39 2.93 -9.89 -27.41
C SER A 39 4.04 -10.47 -26.54
N GLY A 40 3.80 -11.66 -25.98
CA GLY A 40 4.88 -12.49 -25.41
C GLY A 40 5.15 -12.36 -23.91
N THR A 41 4.14 -12.42 -23.04
CA THR A 41 4.33 -12.69 -21.60
C THR A 41 3.50 -13.87 -21.13
N ARG A 42 3.81 -15.06 -21.67
CA ARG A 42 3.56 -16.32 -20.94
C ARG A 42 4.90 -16.73 -20.35
N HIS A 43 5.08 -16.49 -19.05
CA HIS A 43 5.94 -17.22 -18.09
C HIS A 43 6.38 -16.39 -16.86
N PHE A 44 5.82 -15.20 -16.61
CA PHE A 44 6.15 -14.44 -15.39
C PHE A 44 5.31 -14.77 -14.15
N SER A 45 4.30 -15.64 -14.25
CA SER A 45 3.42 -16.00 -13.11
C SER A 45 3.78 -17.32 -12.41
N GLN A 46 4.98 -17.87 -12.63
CA GLN A 46 5.42 -19.10 -11.96
C GLN A 46 6.74 -18.97 -11.20
N VAL A 47 7.06 -17.78 -10.66
CA VAL A 47 8.24 -17.56 -9.78
C VAL A 47 7.84 -16.91 -8.46
N VAL A 48 6.67 -17.28 -7.92
CA VAL A 48 6.26 -16.93 -6.52
C VAL A 48 6.05 -18.19 -5.66
N LYS A 49 6.56 -19.34 -6.12
CA LYS A 49 6.63 -20.57 -5.32
C LYS A 49 7.95 -21.30 -5.57
N SER A 50 9.05 -20.77 -5.04
CA SER A 50 10.25 -21.57 -4.78
C SER A 50 11.14 -20.83 -3.81
N ASN A 51 11.26 -21.37 -2.60
CA ASN A 51 12.35 -21.05 -1.68
C ASN A 51 13.67 -21.19 -2.44
N GLY A 52 14.37 -20.09 -2.67
CA GLY A 52 15.65 -20.13 -3.37
C GLY A 52 16.18 -18.74 -3.65
N LYS A 53 16.95 -18.19 -2.70
CA LYS A 53 17.74 -16.96 -2.85
C LYS A 53 18.69 -16.98 -4.09
N HIS A 54 18.87 -18.14 -4.72
CA HIS A 54 19.78 -18.36 -5.85
C HIS A 54 19.18 -18.10 -7.25
N SER A 55 17.84 -18.01 -7.41
CA SER A 55 17.23 -17.86 -8.74
C SER A 55 17.10 -16.40 -9.19
N PHE A 56 16.89 -15.47 -8.26
CA PHE A 56 16.78 -14.04 -8.59
C PHE A 56 18.13 -13.39 -8.95
N GLN A 57 19.21 -13.88 -8.36
CA GLN A 57 20.57 -13.40 -8.62
C GLN A 57 21.05 -13.79 -10.03
N ARG A 58 20.56 -14.91 -10.57
CA ARG A 58 20.82 -15.35 -11.96
C ARG A 58 20.10 -14.48 -12.99
N ALA A 59 18.85 -14.09 -12.71
CA ALA A 59 18.07 -13.26 -13.63
C ALA A 59 18.65 -11.83 -13.82
N ILE A 60 19.26 -11.25 -12.79
CA ILE A 60 19.94 -9.94 -12.88
C ILE A 60 21.27 -10.06 -13.64
N LEU A 61 22.00 -11.17 -13.48
CA LEU A 61 23.25 -11.43 -14.21
C LEU A 61 23.02 -11.65 -15.72
N ASP A 62 21.87 -12.18 -16.12
CA ASP A 62 21.53 -12.46 -17.52
C ASP A 62 20.89 -11.27 -18.27
N SER A 63 20.63 -10.15 -17.57
CA SER A 63 19.91 -8.98 -18.14
C SER A 63 20.80 -7.92 -18.79
N PHE A 64 22.13 -8.10 -18.77
CA PHE A 64 23.04 -7.24 -19.52
C PHE A 64 23.40 -7.90 -20.84
N PRO A 65 22.83 -7.48 -21.99
CA PRO A 65 23.37 -7.87 -23.27
C PRO A 65 24.77 -7.27 -23.35
N VAL A 66 25.80 -8.13 -23.28
CA VAL A 66 27.17 -7.78 -23.69
C VAL A 66 27.12 -7.52 -25.18
N SER A 67 26.68 -6.31 -25.54
CA SER A 67 26.55 -5.88 -26.91
C SER A 67 27.94 -5.46 -27.40
N GLY A 68 28.54 -6.35 -28.19
CA GLY A 68 29.68 -6.05 -29.05
C GLY A 68 31.04 -6.05 -28.34
N THR A 69 31.57 -7.24 -28.06
CA THR A 69 33.01 -7.44 -28.25
C THR A 69 33.32 -7.06 -29.69
N ARG A 70 33.80 -5.82 -29.89
CA ARG A 70 34.51 -5.49 -31.12
C ARG A 70 35.69 -6.45 -31.15
N HIS A 71 35.64 -7.43 -32.05
CA HIS A 71 36.82 -8.20 -32.41
C HIS A 71 37.84 -7.20 -32.93
N PHE A 72 38.70 -6.68 -32.04
CA PHE A 72 39.90 -6.01 -32.48
C PHE A 72 40.77 -7.13 -33.04
N SER A 73 40.95 -7.09 -34.35
CA SER A 73 41.66 -8.10 -35.12
C SER A 73 42.96 -8.44 -34.40
N GLN A 74 43.08 -9.71 -34.03
CA GLN A 74 44.33 -10.31 -33.61
C GLN A 74 45.33 -10.07 -34.75
N VAL A 75 46.16 -9.05 -34.61
CA VAL A 75 47.29 -8.84 -35.50
C VAL A 75 48.12 -10.10 -35.35
N VAL A 76 48.21 -10.83 -36.46
CA VAL A 76 49.03 -12.01 -36.69
C VAL A 76 50.33 -11.86 -35.89
N LYS A 77 50.67 -12.87 -35.08
CA LYS A 77 52.02 -13.02 -34.54
C LYS A 77 52.97 -13.07 -35.74
N SER A 78 53.44 -11.91 -36.20
CA SER A 78 54.53 -11.85 -37.16
C SER A 78 55.76 -12.27 -36.37
N ASN A 79 56.11 -13.53 -36.57
CA ASN A 79 57.27 -14.16 -36.02
C ASN A 79 58.50 -13.43 -36.59
N GLY A 80 58.96 -12.36 -35.92
CA GLY A 80 60.29 -11.76 -36.03
C GLY A 80 60.84 -11.40 -37.42
N LYS A 81 60.02 -11.39 -38.47
CA LYS A 81 60.44 -11.03 -39.83
C LYS A 81 59.80 -9.70 -40.19
N HIS A 82 60.58 -8.65 -39.93
CA HIS A 82 60.43 -7.27 -40.37
C HIS A 82 59.38 -7.09 -41.48
N LEU A 83 58.37 -6.25 -41.21
CA LEU A 83 57.19 -6.14 -42.06
C LEU A 83 57.51 -5.77 -43.52
N PHE A 84 58.61 -5.08 -43.82
CA PHE A 84 59.15 -4.97 -45.18
C PHE A 84 60.66 -4.70 -45.13
N LEU A 85 61.49 -5.75 -45.16
CA LEU A 85 62.91 -5.57 -45.53
C LEU A 85 62.98 -5.44 -47.04
N VAL A 86 63.04 -4.21 -47.54
CA VAL A 86 63.38 -3.99 -48.95
C VAL A 86 64.85 -4.36 -49.12
N ASP A 87 65.11 -5.44 -49.85
CA ASP A 87 66.46 -5.77 -50.30
C ASP A 87 66.88 -4.75 -51.37
N THR A 88 67.54 -3.69 -50.92
CA THR A 88 68.00 -2.58 -51.76
C THR A 88 68.95 -3.05 -52.85
N LEU A 89 69.80 -4.05 -52.58
CA LEU A 89 70.73 -4.60 -53.56
C LEU A 89 70.01 -5.40 -54.65
N ALA A 90 69.06 -6.24 -54.26
CA ALA A 90 68.25 -6.99 -55.22
C ALA A 90 67.39 -6.05 -56.08
N LEU A 91 66.86 -4.96 -55.51
CA LEU A 91 66.06 -3.98 -56.24
C LEU A 91 66.90 -3.21 -57.29
N VAL A 92 68.09 -2.75 -56.91
CA VAL A 92 69.01 -2.08 -57.83
C VAL A 92 69.41 -3.00 -58.98
N ARG A 93 69.79 -4.26 -58.70
CA ARG A 93 70.17 -5.22 -59.75
C ARG A 93 69.04 -5.57 -60.71
N ARG A 94 67.79 -5.58 -60.23
CA ARG A 94 66.62 -5.78 -61.10
C ARG A 94 66.36 -4.58 -61.99
N LEU A 95 66.51 -3.35 -61.47
CA LEU A 95 66.38 -2.13 -62.28
C LEU A 95 67.48 -2.05 -63.35
N GLU A 96 68.71 -2.42 -63.01
CA GLU A 96 69.81 -2.52 -63.98
C GLU A 96 69.55 -3.57 -65.06
N GLY A 97 68.96 -4.72 -64.70
CA GLY A 97 68.58 -5.77 -65.65
C GLY A 97 67.50 -5.36 -66.66
N GLU A 98 66.66 -4.39 -66.30
CA GLU A 98 65.63 -3.79 -67.17
C GLU A 98 66.15 -2.57 -67.96
N GLY A 99 67.47 -2.32 -67.93
CA GLY A 99 68.13 -1.26 -68.71
C GLY A 99 68.22 0.10 -68.03
N VAL A 100 67.92 0.20 -66.73
CA VAL A 100 68.09 1.44 -65.97
C VAL A 100 69.57 1.65 -65.61
N PRO A 101 70.17 2.84 -65.88
CA PRO A 101 71.53 3.15 -65.47
C PRO A 101 71.72 3.01 -63.96
N SER A 102 72.83 2.41 -63.52
CA SER A 102 73.15 2.12 -62.11
C SER A 102 72.87 3.28 -61.15
N LYS A 103 73.32 4.50 -61.48
CA LYS A 103 73.06 5.71 -60.67
C LYS A 103 71.57 6.08 -60.54
N GLN A 104 70.77 5.83 -61.58
CA GLN A 104 69.33 6.08 -61.55
C GLN A 104 68.60 4.98 -60.77
N ALA A 105 69.05 3.72 -60.91
CA ALA A 105 68.53 2.59 -60.15
C ALA A 105 68.75 2.75 -58.64
N GLU A 106 69.94 3.24 -58.24
CA GLU A 106 70.24 3.60 -56.85
C GLU A 106 69.36 4.74 -56.34
N ALA A 107 69.19 5.82 -57.11
CA ALA A 107 68.37 6.96 -56.72
C ALA A 107 66.88 6.59 -56.57
N ILE A 108 66.33 5.78 -57.48
CA ILE A 108 64.95 5.28 -57.40
C ILE A 108 64.78 4.37 -56.18
N THR A 109 65.73 3.48 -55.93
CA THR A 109 65.72 2.59 -54.77
C THR A 109 65.79 3.38 -53.45
N ALA A 110 66.59 4.44 -53.40
CA ALA A 110 66.69 5.33 -52.24
C ALA A 110 65.35 6.03 -51.94
N ALA A 111 64.72 6.63 -52.96
CA ALA A 111 63.42 7.30 -52.82
C ALA A 111 62.30 6.34 -52.37
N ILE A 112 62.28 5.11 -52.91
CA ILE A 112 61.33 4.08 -52.50
C ILE A 112 61.56 3.66 -51.04
N THR A 113 62.83 3.51 -50.63
CA THR A 113 63.18 3.14 -49.25
C THR A 113 62.76 4.22 -48.25
N GLU A 114 62.93 5.50 -48.61
CA GLU A 114 62.51 6.65 -47.80
C GLU A 114 60.99 6.68 -47.60
N VAL A 115 60.21 6.63 -48.69
CA VAL A 115 58.73 6.61 -48.63
C VAL A 115 58.20 5.41 -47.84
N LEU A 116 58.86 4.24 -47.94
CA LEU A 116 58.48 3.05 -47.19
C LEU A 116 58.80 3.16 -45.69
N ASN A 117 59.93 3.78 -45.33
CA ASN A 117 60.27 4.04 -43.93
C ASN A 117 59.28 5.02 -43.29
N ASP A 118 58.96 6.12 -43.98
CA ASP A 118 57.97 7.10 -43.51
C ASP A 118 56.58 6.47 -43.35
N SER A 119 56.18 5.64 -44.31
CA SER A 119 54.90 4.93 -44.26
C SER A 119 54.86 3.93 -43.10
N LEU A 120 55.97 3.23 -42.84
CA LEU A 120 56.07 2.26 -41.74
C LEU A 120 56.03 2.96 -40.38
N GLU A 121 56.73 4.07 -40.22
CA GLU A 121 56.72 4.84 -38.99
C GLU A 121 55.31 5.37 -38.69
N ASN A 122 54.62 5.92 -39.69
CA ASN A 122 53.24 6.38 -39.55
C ASN A 122 52.27 5.24 -39.17
N VAL A 123 52.41 4.05 -39.78
CA VAL A 123 51.61 2.87 -39.40
C VAL A 123 51.96 2.40 -37.98
N SER A 124 53.24 2.38 -37.62
CA SER A 124 53.69 1.98 -36.28
C SER A 124 53.20 2.92 -35.19
N GLN A 125 53.07 4.23 -35.47
CA GLN A 125 52.52 5.20 -34.51
C GLN A 125 50.99 5.05 -34.34
N SER A 126 50.28 4.52 -35.34
CA SER A 126 48.84 4.24 -35.27
C SER A 126 48.52 2.90 -34.59
N LEU A 127 49.48 1.99 -34.52
CA LEU A 127 49.34 0.69 -33.88
C LEU A 127 49.78 0.75 -32.42
N VAL A 128 48.98 0.12 -31.55
CA VAL A 128 49.32 -0.05 -30.14
C VAL A 128 50.21 -1.28 -29.98
N SER A 129 51.28 -1.17 -29.20
CA SER A 129 52.14 -2.32 -28.89
C SER A 129 51.35 -3.40 -28.15
N ASN A 130 51.62 -4.69 -28.43
CA ASN A 130 50.98 -5.80 -27.73
C ASN A 130 51.12 -5.70 -26.19
N GLY A 131 52.25 -5.17 -25.69
CA GLY A 131 52.46 -4.97 -24.25
C GLY A 131 51.59 -3.86 -23.66
N GLU A 132 51.37 -2.77 -24.41
CA GLU A 132 50.49 -1.68 -23.98
C GLU A 132 49.02 -2.10 -24.05
N MET A 133 48.63 -2.84 -25.09
CA MET A 133 47.30 -3.42 -25.22
C MET A 133 46.98 -4.33 -24.03
N GLN A 134 47.88 -5.26 -23.69
CA GLN A 134 47.67 -6.16 -22.56
C GLN A 134 47.57 -5.41 -21.23
N LYS A 135 48.35 -4.35 -21.04
CA LYS A 135 48.26 -3.48 -19.84
C LYS A 135 46.89 -2.79 -19.75
N ILE A 136 46.38 -2.26 -20.85
CA ILE A 136 45.05 -1.62 -20.91
C ILE A 136 43.96 -2.65 -20.62
N GLU A 137 44.05 -3.85 -21.19
CA GLU A 137 43.11 -4.95 -20.96
C GLU A 137 43.08 -5.35 -19.48
N MET A 138 44.24 -5.60 -18.86
CA MET A 138 44.33 -5.92 -17.44
C MET A 138 43.75 -4.81 -16.55
N MET A 139 44.02 -3.54 -16.90
CA MET A 139 43.48 -2.40 -16.17
C MET A 139 41.95 -2.33 -16.29
N GLN A 140 41.42 -2.51 -17.50
CA GLN A 140 39.99 -2.54 -17.77
C GLN A 140 39.29 -3.68 -17.04
N GLU A 141 39.87 -4.89 -17.05
CA GLU A 141 39.34 -6.05 -16.34
C GLU A 141 39.34 -5.83 -14.82
N SER A 142 40.38 -5.20 -14.27
CA SER A 142 40.44 -4.85 -12.85
C SER A 142 39.36 -3.83 -12.47
N ASN A 143 39.14 -2.82 -13.31
CA ASN A 143 38.13 -1.78 -13.07
C ASN A 143 36.73 -2.35 -13.17
N LEU A 144 36.48 -3.21 -14.16
CA LEU A 144 35.22 -3.92 -14.31
C LEU A 144 34.94 -4.85 -13.11
N SER A 145 35.97 -5.54 -12.61
CA SER A 145 35.84 -6.39 -11.44
C SER A 145 35.53 -5.59 -10.17
N LYS A 146 36.18 -4.44 -9.96
CA LYS A 146 35.89 -3.52 -8.85
C LYS A 146 34.46 -2.98 -8.93
N PHE A 147 34.05 -2.50 -10.10
CA PHE A 147 32.71 -2.00 -10.34
C PHE A 147 31.66 -3.08 -10.06
N LYS A 148 31.88 -4.31 -10.54
CA LYS A 148 31.00 -5.45 -10.27
C LYS A 148 30.88 -5.74 -8.77
N ALA A 149 32.00 -5.74 -8.05
CA ALA A 149 32.00 -5.96 -6.60
C ALA A 149 31.24 -4.86 -5.84
N GLU A 150 31.42 -3.60 -6.23
CA GLU A 150 30.72 -2.47 -5.64
C GLU A 150 29.21 -2.52 -5.91
N VAL A 151 28.80 -2.81 -7.15
CA VAL A 151 27.39 -2.98 -7.51
C VAL A 151 26.76 -4.13 -6.74
N GLN A 152 27.44 -5.28 -6.65
CA GLN A 152 26.94 -6.44 -5.92
C GLN A 152 26.84 -6.17 -4.42
N SER A 153 27.83 -5.49 -3.84
CA SER A 153 27.83 -5.08 -2.43
C SER A 153 26.69 -4.10 -2.14
N SER A 154 26.56 -3.06 -2.97
CA SER A 154 25.49 -2.06 -2.85
C SER A 154 24.10 -2.69 -2.99
N GLN A 155 23.90 -3.53 -4.00
CA GLN A 155 22.64 -4.26 -4.18
C GLN A 155 22.32 -5.15 -2.98
N GLY A 156 23.31 -5.89 -2.46
CA GLY A 156 23.15 -6.73 -1.27
C GLY A 156 22.78 -5.92 -0.03
N HIS A 157 23.41 -4.76 0.17
CA HIS A 157 23.13 -3.86 1.27
C HIS A 157 21.72 -3.26 1.17
N HIS A 158 21.36 -2.69 0.02
CA HIS A 158 20.02 -2.12 -0.21
C HIS A 158 18.93 -3.16 -0.07
N PHE A 159 19.14 -4.38 -0.57
CA PHE A 159 18.17 -5.46 -0.41
C PHE A 159 17.99 -5.85 1.06
N SER A 160 19.08 -5.97 1.81
CA SER A 160 19.03 -6.32 3.24
C SER A 160 18.35 -5.22 4.06
N LEU A 161 18.63 -3.95 3.76
CA LEU A 161 17.99 -2.80 4.40
C LEU A 161 16.48 -2.78 4.11
N LEU A 162 16.09 -2.88 2.84
CA LEU A 162 14.68 -2.91 2.45
C LEU A 162 13.93 -4.09 3.07
N GLN A 163 14.57 -5.26 3.14
CA GLN A 163 14.00 -6.43 3.79
C GLN A 163 13.78 -6.18 5.29
N HIS A 164 14.76 -5.58 5.97
CA HIS A 164 14.65 -5.24 7.39
C HIS A 164 13.55 -4.20 7.65
N GLU A 165 13.48 -3.14 6.85
CA GLU A 165 12.44 -2.12 6.96
C GLU A 165 11.04 -2.68 6.68
N THR A 166 10.92 -3.56 5.68
CA THR A 166 9.66 -4.23 5.37
C THR A 166 9.20 -5.11 6.54
N GLU A 167 10.11 -5.86 7.15
CA GLU A 167 9.79 -6.70 8.32
C GLU A 167 9.43 -5.85 9.54
N LYS A 168 10.16 -4.75 9.77
CA LYS A 168 9.84 -3.78 10.83
C LYS A 168 8.44 -3.19 10.66
N LEU A 169 8.11 -2.68 9.47
CA LEU A 169 6.79 -2.14 9.17
C LEU A 169 5.69 -3.19 9.32
N ARG A 170 5.96 -4.44 8.91
CA ARG A 170 5.04 -5.56 9.09
C ARG A 170 4.75 -5.81 10.58
N ASN A 171 5.78 -5.81 11.42
CA ASN A 171 5.63 -5.98 12.87
C ASN A 171 4.87 -4.81 13.52
N ASP A 172 5.15 -3.58 13.10
CA ASP A 172 4.42 -2.40 13.59
C ASP A 172 2.93 -2.45 13.21
N ILE A 173 2.60 -2.90 11.99
CA ILE A 173 1.22 -3.12 11.55
C ILE A 173 0.54 -4.20 12.40
N GLU A 174 1.20 -5.32 12.66
CA GLU A 174 0.65 -6.41 13.47
C GLU A 174 0.37 -5.93 14.91
N LYS A 175 1.29 -5.15 15.49
CA LYS A 175 1.15 -4.55 16.81
C LYS A 175 -0.03 -3.58 16.88
N MET A 176 -0.10 -2.61 15.97
CA MET A 176 -1.23 -1.67 15.90
C MET A 176 -2.57 -2.39 15.72
N ARG A 177 -2.60 -3.44 14.89
CA ARG A 177 -3.80 -4.26 14.67
C ARG A 177 -4.24 -4.97 15.95
N SER A 178 -3.31 -5.47 16.76
CA SER A 178 -3.61 -6.09 18.05
C SER A 178 -4.13 -5.06 19.06
N GLU A 179 -3.48 -3.90 19.16
CA GLU A 179 -3.89 -2.81 20.06
C GLU A 179 -5.30 -2.30 19.70
N LEU A 180 -5.57 -2.07 18.42
CA LEU A 180 -6.90 -1.64 17.96
C LEU A 180 -7.99 -2.67 18.27
N ARG A 181 -7.70 -3.97 18.11
CA ARG A 181 -8.65 -5.02 18.50
C ARG A 181 -8.93 -4.99 19.99
N HIS A 182 -7.90 -4.85 20.81
CA HIS A 182 -8.06 -4.75 22.25
C HIS A 182 -8.90 -3.54 22.67
N GLU A 183 -8.63 -2.36 22.10
CA GLU A 183 -9.42 -1.16 22.38
C GLU A 183 -10.87 -1.28 21.90
N ILE A 184 -11.12 -1.90 20.74
CA ILE A 184 -12.49 -2.18 20.27
C ILE A 184 -13.22 -3.10 21.26
N ASP A 185 -12.59 -4.19 21.69
CA ASP A 185 -13.19 -5.14 22.64
C ASP A 185 -13.47 -4.47 23.99
N LYS A 186 -12.52 -3.66 24.47
CA LYS A 186 -12.65 -2.88 25.71
C LYS A 186 -13.79 -1.87 25.64
N VAL A 187 -13.85 -1.06 24.58
CA VAL A 187 -14.94 -0.07 24.40
C VAL A 187 -16.28 -0.77 24.24
N THR A 188 -16.34 -1.87 23.49
CA THR A 188 -17.57 -2.65 23.29
C THR A 188 -18.06 -3.26 24.61
N ALA A 189 -17.15 -3.82 25.41
CA ALA A 189 -17.48 -4.35 26.74
C ALA A 189 -17.93 -3.24 27.70
N GLY A 190 -17.25 -2.08 27.69
CA GLY A 190 -17.63 -0.90 28.45
C GLY A 190 -19.04 -0.41 28.10
N GLN A 191 -19.33 -0.21 26.82
CA GLN A 191 -20.66 0.19 26.35
C GLN A 191 -21.76 -0.81 26.74
N ARG A 192 -21.49 -2.12 26.65
CA ARG A 192 -22.45 -3.14 27.09
C ARG A 192 -22.70 -3.06 28.59
N LEU A 193 -21.66 -2.83 29.39
CA LEU A 193 -21.79 -2.67 30.83
C LEU A 193 -22.61 -1.42 31.17
N ASP A 194 -22.29 -0.27 30.56
CA ASP A 194 -23.00 0.98 30.78
C ASP A 194 -24.50 0.84 30.48
N LEU A 195 -24.85 0.22 29.35
CA LEU A 195 -26.24 -0.04 28.99
C LEU A 195 -26.93 -0.99 29.98
N ASN A 196 -26.23 -1.99 30.49
CA ASN A 196 -26.79 -2.90 31.47
C ASN A 196 -27.01 -2.22 32.83
N LEU A 197 -26.09 -1.35 33.26
CA LEU A 197 -26.23 -0.56 34.48
C LEU A 197 -27.39 0.43 34.35
N GLU A 198 -27.48 1.16 33.25
CA GLU A 198 -28.58 2.12 33.03
C GLU A 198 -29.93 1.41 32.91
N ARG A 199 -29.97 0.23 32.26
CA ARG A 199 -31.18 -0.61 32.26
C ARG A 199 -31.57 -1.07 33.67
N GLY A 200 -30.59 -1.41 34.50
CA GLY A 200 -30.80 -1.73 35.91
C GLY A 200 -31.39 -0.54 36.68
N ARG A 201 -30.80 0.64 36.51
CA ARG A 201 -31.24 1.89 37.15
C ARG A 201 -32.66 2.29 36.74
N ILE A 202 -32.98 2.22 35.44
CA ILE A 202 -34.34 2.47 34.95
C ILE A 202 -35.35 1.48 35.55
N ARG A 203 -34.97 0.20 35.71
CA ARG A 203 -35.84 -0.82 36.30
C ARG A 203 -36.10 -0.55 37.78
N GLU A 204 -35.08 -0.13 38.52
CA GLU A 204 -35.20 0.25 39.93
C GLU A 204 -36.09 1.49 40.09
N GLU A 205 -35.86 2.54 39.29
CA GLU A 205 -36.68 3.75 39.26
C GLU A 205 -38.16 3.42 38.94
N LEU A 206 -38.40 2.58 37.94
CA LEU A 206 -39.75 2.12 37.58
C LEU A 206 -40.40 1.35 38.74
N SER A 207 -39.64 0.48 39.42
CA SER A 207 -40.13 -0.26 40.59
C SER A 207 -40.48 0.68 41.75
N ASN A 208 -39.67 1.71 41.99
CA ASN A 208 -39.92 2.70 43.02
C ASN A 208 -41.18 3.52 42.72
N GLN A 209 -41.32 4.03 41.49
CA GLN A 209 -42.53 4.75 41.05
C GLN A 209 -43.78 3.89 41.14
N ASN A 210 -43.69 2.59 40.82
CA ASN A 210 -44.80 1.67 40.96
C ASN A 210 -45.16 1.44 42.43
N ALA A 211 -44.17 1.34 43.32
CA ALA A 211 -44.40 1.22 44.77
C ALA A 211 -45.05 2.50 45.35
N GLU A 212 -44.58 3.68 44.95
CA GLU A 212 -45.18 4.96 45.31
C GLU A 212 -46.61 5.06 44.81
N THR A 213 -46.86 4.74 43.54
CA THR A 213 -48.21 4.71 42.94
C THR A 213 -49.14 3.79 43.74
N ASN A 214 -48.70 2.56 44.03
CA ASN A 214 -49.47 1.62 44.85
C ASN A 214 -49.72 2.15 46.28
N ASN A 215 -48.74 2.83 46.89
CA ASN A 215 -48.93 3.45 48.20
C ASN A 215 -50.00 4.54 48.15
N LEU A 216 -49.98 5.40 47.13
CA LEU A 216 -50.97 6.45 46.91
C LEU A 216 -52.35 5.87 46.64
N THR A 217 -52.47 4.86 45.77
CA THR A 217 -53.74 4.16 45.53
C THR A 217 -54.30 3.56 46.83
N ASN A 218 -53.46 2.89 47.62
CA ASN A 218 -53.88 2.35 48.91
C ASN A 218 -54.27 3.44 49.93
N LYS A 219 -53.71 4.65 49.86
CA LYS A 219 -54.13 5.79 50.68
C LYS A 219 -55.48 6.32 50.21
N LEU A 220 -55.66 6.50 48.91
CA LEU A 220 -56.92 6.93 48.32
C LEU A 220 -58.06 5.96 48.66
N ASP A 221 -57.84 4.65 48.55
CA ASP A 221 -58.85 3.65 48.91
C ASP A 221 -59.25 3.75 50.39
N ARG A 222 -58.28 3.96 51.29
CA ARG A 222 -58.57 4.18 52.72
C ARG A 222 -59.38 5.46 52.94
N GLU A 223 -59.03 6.55 52.27
CA GLU A 223 -59.78 7.81 52.36
C GLU A 223 -61.20 7.66 51.81
N ILE A 224 -61.39 6.95 50.69
CA ILE A 224 -62.71 6.63 50.13
C ILE A 224 -63.55 5.83 51.13
N HIS A 225 -62.98 4.79 51.74
CA HIS A 225 -63.67 4.00 52.75
C HIS A 225 -64.04 4.81 53.99
N SER A 226 -63.12 5.67 54.46
CA SER A 226 -63.37 6.58 55.58
C SER A 226 -64.49 7.57 55.26
N LEU A 227 -64.44 8.23 54.10
CA LEU A 227 -65.48 9.18 53.65
C LEU A 227 -66.83 8.49 53.49
N ARG A 228 -66.85 7.27 52.97
CA ARG A 228 -68.08 6.49 52.85
C ARG A 228 -68.69 6.18 54.22
N ALA A 229 -67.87 5.77 55.20
CA ALA A 229 -68.33 5.52 56.56
C ALA A 229 -68.87 6.80 57.23
N GLN A 230 -68.19 7.94 57.06
CA GLN A 230 -68.67 9.25 57.54
C GLN A 230 -70.00 9.65 56.89
N LEU A 231 -70.16 9.40 55.58
CA LEU A 231 -71.39 9.68 54.86
C LEU A 231 -72.56 8.79 55.33
N GLU A 232 -72.31 7.51 55.59
CA GLU A 232 -73.31 6.60 56.17
C GLU A 232 -73.72 7.05 57.59
N ALA A 233 -72.77 7.45 58.43
CA ALA A 233 -73.05 8.00 59.76
C ALA A 233 -73.89 9.30 59.67
N ALA A 234 -73.50 10.25 58.82
CA ALA A 234 -74.23 11.50 58.62
C ALA A 234 -75.66 11.26 58.08
N LYS A 235 -75.85 10.26 57.22
CA LYS A 235 -77.18 9.84 56.76
C LYS A 235 -78.05 9.37 57.92
N TYR A 236 -77.51 8.55 58.85
CA TYR A 236 -78.26 8.10 60.03
C TYR A 236 -78.60 9.26 60.97
N ASP A 237 -77.70 10.24 61.15
CA ASP A 237 -77.97 11.44 61.94
C ASP A 237 -79.13 12.25 61.35
N VAL A 238 -79.14 12.49 60.03
CA VAL A 238 -80.24 13.19 59.35
C VAL A 238 -81.58 12.45 59.55
N ILE A 239 -81.59 11.12 59.37
CA ILE A 239 -82.79 10.30 59.60
C ILE A 239 -83.27 10.44 61.05
N LYS A 240 -82.36 10.39 62.02
CA LYS A 240 -82.68 10.54 63.45
C LYS A 240 -83.31 11.91 63.74
N TYR A 241 -82.76 12.99 63.20
CA TYR A 241 -83.32 14.34 63.34
C TYR A 241 -84.71 14.46 62.69
N CYS A 242 -84.90 13.91 61.48
CA CYS A 242 -86.21 13.89 60.80
C CYS A 242 -87.29 13.17 61.62
N ILE A 243 -86.97 12.01 62.20
CA ILE A 243 -87.91 11.28 63.07
C ILE A 243 -88.23 12.11 64.31
N GLY A 244 -87.21 12.70 64.94
CA GLY A 244 -87.39 13.55 66.12
C GLY A 244 -88.28 14.76 65.87
N THR A 245 -88.14 15.44 64.72
CA THR A 245 -88.97 16.60 64.37
C THR A 245 -90.39 16.20 63.97
N LEU A 246 -90.59 15.09 63.24
CA LEU A 246 -91.92 14.58 62.94
C LEU A 246 -92.69 14.25 64.23
N VAL A 247 -92.04 13.55 65.18
CA VAL A 247 -92.64 13.21 66.46
C VAL A 247 -92.92 14.46 67.31
N SER A 248 -92.03 15.45 67.33
CA SER A 248 -92.26 16.68 68.10
C SER A 248 -93.43 17.49 67.55
N ILE A 249 -93.54 17.62 66.22
CA ILE A 249 -94.66 18.30 65.55
C ILE A 249 -95.98 17.55 65.85
N SER A 250 -96.00 16.21 65.73
CA SER A 250 -97.19 15.41 66.06
C SER A 250 -97.58 15.54 67.54
N ALA A 251 -96.62 15.53 68.46
CA ALA A 251 -96.88 15.69 69.90
C ALA A 251 -97.46 17.08 70.22
N VAL A 252 -96.91 18.14 69.63
CA VAL A 252 -97.44 19.51 69.76
C VAL A 252 -98.85 19.60 69.16
N GLY A 253 -99.07 19.03 67.98
CA GLY A 253 -100.39 19.01 67.33
C GLY A 253 -101.46 18.30 68.18
N LEU A 254 -101.13 17.15 68.76
CA LEU A 254 -102.03 16.43 69.68
C LEU A 254 -102.30 17.22 70.97
N ALA A 255 -101.28 17.90 71.51
CA ALA A 255 -101.44 18.73 72.71
C ALA A 255 -102.40 19.91 72.45
N VAL A 256 -102.31 20.56 71.28
CA VAL A 256 -103.22 21.64 70.88
C VAL A 256 -104.65 21.12 70.68
N LEU A 257 -104.84 19.99 69.98
CA LEU A 257 -106.16 19.38 69.81
C LEU A 257 -106.82 19.04 71.17
N ARG A 258 -106.02 18.60 72.15
CA ARG A 258 -106.51 18.32 73.52
C ARG A 258 -106.94 19.57 74.30
N ILE A 259 -106.37 20.74 74.01
CA ILE A 259 -106.76 22.00 74.65
C ILE A 259 -108.00 22.62 73.97
N LEU A 260 -108.21 22.35 72.68
CA LEU A 260 -109.29 22.94 71.88
C LEU A 260 -110.63 22.16 71.96
N MET A 261 -110.59 20.85 72.26
CA MET A 261 -111.76 20.00 72.56
C MET A 261 -112.06 20.01 74.06
#